data_AF-A0A8J5JAW0-F1
#
_entry.id   AF-A0A8J5JAW0-F1
#
_cell.length_a   1.000
_cell.length_b   1.000
_cell.length_c   1.000
_cell.angle_alpha   90.00
_cell.angle_beta   90.00
_cell.angle_gamma   90.00
#
_symmetry.space_group_name_H-M   'P 1'
#
loop_
_entity.id
_entity.type
_entity.pdbx_description
1 polymer ?
#
loop_
_entity_poly.entity_id
_entity_poly.type
_entity_poly.pdbx_seq_one_letter_code
_entity_poly.pdbx_strand_id
1 'polypeptide(L)'
;MRCHYEVLGVSQRATDIDLKKAYRQMALVWHPDKNPDNMEEAKIQFQLIQAAYETLSDPQERAFYDRNRDSILRGKGSGSDPTPETVNLFEFFSSQCYSGFNDSEKDFYTVYRY
;
A
#
# COMPACT_ATOMS: atom_id res chain seq x y z
N MET A 1 -16.22 0.13 4.30
CA MET A 1 -14.78 -0.11 4.54
C MET A 1 -14.65 -1.56 4.97
N ARG A 2 -13.95 -2.42 4.21
CA ARG A 2 -13.73 -3.83 4.63
C ARG A 2 -12.52 -3.86 5.56
N CYS A 3 -12.59 -4.58 6.68
CA CYS A 3 -11.42 -4.71 7.56
C CYS A 3 -10.37 -5.61 6.90
N HIS A 4 -9.07 -5.35 7.08
CA HIS A 4 -8.01 -6.20 6.50
C HIS A 4 -8.12 -7.66 6.97
N TYR A 5 -8.54 -7.87 8.22
CA TYR A 5 -8.85 -9.20 8.77
C TYR A 5 -9.99 -9.91 8.01
N GLU A 6 -11.03 -9.18 7.59
CA GLU A 6 -12.14 -9.74 6.81
C GLU A 6 -11.73 -10.08 5.38
N VAL A 7 -10.86 -9.26 4.77
CA VAL A 7 -10.32 -9.50 3.42
C VAL A 7 -9.51 -10.79 3.37
N LEU A 8 -8.70 -11.06 4.40
CA LEU A 8 -7.94 -12.30 4.52
C LEU A 8 -8.77 -13.47 5.08
N GLY A 9 -9.98 -13.21 5.59
CA GLY A 9 -10.85 -14.22 6.21
C GLY A 9 -10.29 -14.75 7.53
N VAL A 10 -9.52 -13.94 8.25
CA VAL A 10 -8.85 -14.33 9.51
C VAL A 10 -9.42 -13.58 10.71
N SER A 11 -9.27 -14.17 11.89
CA SER A 11 -9.63 -13.50 13.15
C SER A 11 -8.69 -12.33 13.46
N GLN A 12 -9.18 -11.33 14.20
CA GLN A 12 -8.36 -10.22 14.71
C GLN A 12 -7.21 -10.69 15.61
N ARG A 13 -7.35 -11.88 16.22
CA ARG A 13 -6.33 -12.54 17.04
C ARG A 13 -5.45 -13.52 16.26
N ALA A 14 -5.51 -13.50 14.93
CA ALA A 14 -4.68 -14.35 14.09
C ALA A 14 -3.19 -14.06 14.32
N THR A 15 -2.42 -15.15 14.34
CA THR A 15 -0.96 -15.12 14.39
C THR A 15 -0.37 -14.88 13.00
N ASP A 16 0.90 -14.52 12.93
CA ASP A 16 1.60 -14.27 11.65
C ASP A 16 1.61 -15.53 10.76
N ILE A 17 1.62 -16.71 11.40
CA ILE A 17 1.52 -18.01 10.74
C ILE A 17 0.15 -18.16 10.04
N ASP A 18 -0.92 -17.77 10.73
CA ASP A 18 -2.29 -17.83 10.19
C ASP A 18 -2.47 -16.82 9.05
N LEU A 19 -1.92 -15.61 9.18
CA LEU A 19 -1.90 -14.59 8.12
C LEU A 19 -1.20 -15.11 6.86
N LYS A 20 -0.01 -15.70 7.01
CA LYS A 20 0.76 -16.26 5.89
C LYS A 20 0.08 -17.48 5.26
N LYS A 21 -0.70 -18.24 6.04
CA LYS A 21 -1.49 -19.37 5.54
C LYS A 21 -2.71 -18.89 4.75
N ALA A 22 -3.44 -17.91 5.28
CA ALA A 22 -4.60 -17.31 4.62
C ALA A 22 -4.22 -16.62 3.31
N TYR A 23 -3.13 -15.85 3.31
CA TYR A 23 -2.59 -15.22 2.10
C TYR A 23 -2.31 -16.24 0.99
N ARG A 24 -1.65 -17.35 1.33
CA ARG A 24 -1.35 -18.42 0.36
C ARG A 24 -2.62 -19.09 -0.19
N GLN A 25 -3.62 -19.32 0.65
CA GLN A 25 -4.89 -19.90 0.22
C GLN A 25 -5.63 -18.96 -0.74
N MET A 26 -5.74 -17.68 -0.36
CA MET A 26 -6.42 -16.68 -1.18
C MET A 26 -5.71 -16.40 -2.50
N ALA A 27 -4.37 -16.38 -2.51
CA ALA A 27 -3.58 -16.22 -3.74
C ALA A 27 -3.81 -17.37 -4.73
N LEU A 28 -4.02 -18.59 -4.25
CA LEU A 28 -4.36 -19.74 -5.10
C LEU A 28 -5.79 -19.66 -5.62
N VAL A 29 -6.73 -19.18 -4.79
CA VAL A 29 -8.14 -19.01 -5.18
C VAL A 29 -8.27 -17.93 -6.27
N TRP A 30 -7.58 -16.81 -6.12
CA TRP A 30 -7.62 -15.68 -7.04
C TRP A 30 -6.51 -15.69 -8.11
N HIS A 31 -5.84 -16.83 -8.31
CA HIS A 31 -4.82 -16.94 -9.34
C HIS A 31 -5.46 -16.83 -10.75
N PRO A 32 -4.83 -16.10 -11.70
CA PRO A 32 -5.38 -15.93 -13.06
C PRO A 32 -5.57 -17.26 -13.81
N ASP A 33 -4.77 -18.27 -13.48
CA ASP A 33 -4.90 -19.63 -14.05
C ASP A 33 -6.23 -20.32 -13.70
N LYS A 34 -6.78 -20.04 -12.51
CA LYS A 34 -8.06 -20.61 -12.04
C LYS A 34 -9.28 -19.74 -12.37
N ASN A 35 -9.07 -18.48 -12.70
CA ASN A 35 -10.12 -17.52 -13.04
C ASN A 35 -9.88 -16.90 -14.41
N PRO A 36 -9.92 -17.69 -15.50
CA PRO A 36 -9.74 -17.17 -16.85
C PRO A 36 -10.86 -16.19 -17.25
N ASP A 37 -12.08 -16.38 -16.73
CA ASP A 37 -13.24 -15.56 -17.08
C ASP A 37 -13.38 -14.30 -16.22
N ASN A 38 -12.82 -14.29 -15.00
CA ASN A 38 -12.97 -13.19 -14.02
C ASN A 38 -11.62 -12.54 -13.68
N MET A 39 -10.79 -12.28 -14.70
CA MET A 39 -9.42 -11.78 -14.51
C MET A 39 -9.37 -10.40 -13.83
N GLU A 40 -10.32 -9.51 -14.14
CA GLU A 40 -10.39 -8.16 -13.55
C GLU A 40 -10.75 -8.23 -12.06
N GLU A 41 -11.77 -9.01 -11.69
CA GLU A 41 -12.17 -9.20 -10.30
C GLU A 41 -11.06 -9.88 -9.50
N ALA A 42 -10.43 -10.91 -10.08
CA ALA A 42 -9.32 -11.60 -9.45
C ALA A 42 -8.15 -10.66 -9.14
N LYS A 43 -7.83 -9.74 -10.07
CA LYS A 43 -6.80 -8.72 -9.86
C LYS A 43 -7.17 -7.76 -8.72
N ILE A 44 -8.42 -7.28 -8.67
CA ILE A 44 -8.88 -6.38 -7.61
C ILE A 44 -8.81 -7.08 -6.25
N GLN A 45 -9.29 -8.32 -6.16
CA GLN A 45 -9.24 -9.10 -4.92
C GLN A 45 -7.80 -9.38 -4.50
N PHE A 46 -6.94 -9.76 -5.44
CA PHE A 46 -5.53 -10.02 -5.16
C PHE A 46 -4.81 -8.78 -4.59
N GLN A 47 -5.07 -7.60 -5.17
CA GLN A 47 -4.55 -6.34 -4.64
C GLN A 47 -5.03 -6.05 -3.22
N LEU A 48 -6.32 -6.29 -2.93
CA LEU A 48 -6.87 -6.12 -1.58
C LEU A 48 -6.24 -7.08 -0.57
N ILE A 49 -6.05 -8.35 -0.96
CA ILE A 49 -5.42 -9.39 -0.14
C ILE A 49 -3.96 -9.03 0.14
N GLN A 50 -3.23 -8.56 -0.86
CA GLN A 50 -1.84 -8.14 -0.73
C GLN A 50 -1.70 -6.95 0.22
N ALA A 51 -2.50 -5.89 0.02
CA ALA A 51 -2.50 -4.74 0.90
C ALA A 51 -2.86 -5.11 2.35
N ALA A 52 -3.86 -5.99 2.53
CA ALA A 52 -4.23 -6.48 3.85
C ALA A 52 -3.10 -7.27 4.53
N TYR A 53 -2.37 -8.08 3.76
CA TYR A 53 -1.25 -8.86 4.30
C TYR A 53 -0.07 -7.96 4.66
N GLU A 54 0.30 -6.99 3.82
CA GLU A 54 1.39 -6.05 4.06
C GLU A 54 1.21 -5.34 5.42
N THR A 55 0.05 -4.70 5.60
CA THR A 55 -0.29 -3.98 6.83
C THR A 55 -0.38 -4.87 8.07
N LEU A 56 -0.83 -6.12 7.95
CA LEU A 56 -0.96 -7.03 9.09
C LEU A 56 0.29 -7.85 9.39
N SER A 57 1.21 -7.96 8.43
CA SER A 57 2.43 -8.77 8.55
C SER A 57 3.50 -8.09 9.41
N ASP A 58 3.56 -6.76 9.40
CA ASP A 58 4.48 -6.00 10.24
C ASP A 58 3.79 -5.62 11.56
N PRO A 59 4.37 -5.93 12.73
CA PRO A 59 3.82 -5.54 14.03
C PRO A 59 3.62 -4.03 14.20
N GLN A 60 4.49 -3.21 13.60
CA GLN A 60 4.42 -1.75 13.66
C GLN A 60 3.27 -1.23 12.79
N GLU A 61 3.14 -1.73 11.56
CA GLU A 61 2.02 -1.38 10.69
C GLU A 61 0.69 -1.87 11.23
N ARG A 62 0.66 -3.08 11.82
CA ARG A 62 -0.53 -3.64 12.47
C ARG A 62 -0.95 -2.78 13.66
N ALA A 63 0.01 -2.34 14.48
CA ALA A 63 -0.28 -1.45 15.60
C ALA A 63 -0.80 -0.08 15.13
N PHE A 64 -0.25 0.46 14.05
CA PHE A 64 -0.74 1.70 13.44
C PHE A 64 -2.16 1.51 12.88
N TYR A 65 -2.40 0.42 12.15
CA TYR A 65 -3.70 0.08 11.63
C TYR A 65 -4.73 -0.09 12.74
N ASP A 66 -4.42 -0.84 13.80
CA ASP A 66 -5.34 -1.07 14.92
C ASP A 66 -5.66 0.23 15.69
N ARG A 67 -4.69 1.15 15.85
CA ARG A 67 -4.89 2.47 16.46
C ARG A 67 -5.73 3.39 15.57
N ASN A 68 -5.47 3.37 14.27
CA ASN A 68 -6.13 4.24 13.32
C ASN A 68 -7.45 3.64 12.80
N ARG A 69 -7.70 2.35 13.04
CA ARG A 69 -8.90 1.61 12.62
C ARG A 69 -10.17 2.24 13.16
N ASP A 70 -10.21 2.61 14.44
CA ASP A 70 -11.37 3.30 15.02
C ASP A 70 -11.57 4.69 14.39
N SER A 71 -10.49 5.42 14.07
CA SER A 71 -10.55 6.73 13.39
C SER A 71 -11.03 6.60 11.94
N ILE A 72 -10.56 5.57 11.23
CA ILE A 72 -10.94 5.25 9.85
C ILE A 72 -12.39 4.74 9.78
N LEU A 73 -12.83 3.93 10.76
CA LEU A 73 -14.17 3.34 10.81
C LEU A 73 -15.25 4.29 11.36
N ARG A 74 -14.92 5.19 12.31
CA ARG A 74 -15.89 6.14 12.90
C ARG A 74 -16.26 7.29 11.97
N GLY A 75 -15.53 7.48 10.88
CA GLY A 75 -15.82 8.51 9.90
C GLY A 75 -15.41 9.90 10.37
N LYS A 76 -14.47 10.50 9.63
CA LYS A 76 -14.42 11.94 9.30
C LYS A 76 -14.97 12.87 10.39
N GLY A 77 -14.14 13.13 11.39
CA GLY A 77 -14.43 14.06 12.48
C GLY A 77 -13.18 14.68 13.10
N SER A 78 -12.24 15.18 12.29
CA SER A 78 -11.31 16.24 12.72
C SER A 78 -10.75 16.94 11.49
N GLY A 79 -11.43 17.99 11.04
CA GLY A 79 -10.75 19.06 10.33
C GLY A 79 -10.11 19.97 11.37
N SER A 80 -8.78 20.00 11.42
CA SER A 80 -7.89 20.92 12.16
C SER A 80 -6.51 20.24 12.20
N ASP A 81 -5.39 20.68 11.63
CA ASP A 81 -4.94 21.94 11.07
C ASP A 81 -3.73 21.62 10.16
N PRO A 82 -3.42 22.44 9.14
CA PRO A 82 -2.12 22.40 8.48
C PRO A 82 -1.06 22.92 9.47
N THR A 83 -0.28 22.05 10.10
CA THR A 83 0.98 22.48 10.70
C THR A 83 1.93 22.83 9.56
N PRO A 84 2.52 24.04 9.50
CA PRO A 84 3.42 24.44 8.42
C PRO A 84 4.81 23.77 8.51
N GLU A 85 4.95 22.63 9.20
CA GLU A 85 6.25 22.01 9.46
C GLU A 85 6.33 20.49 9.24
N THR A 86 5.26 19.84 8.75
CA THR A 86 5.41 18.45 8.27
C THR A 86 5.80 18.46 6.80
N VAL A 87 7.11 18.49 6.56
CA VAL A 87 7.70 18.26 5.24
C VAL A 87 7.16 16.93 4.70
N ASN A 88 6.48 16.97 3.55
CA ASN A 88 6.00 15.77 2.86
C ASN A 88 7.20 14.97 2.33
N LEU A 89 7.81 14.15 3.19
CA LEU A 89 8.93 13.26 2.85
C LEU A 89 8.53 12.20 1.81
N PHE A 90 7.23 11.96 1.62
CA PHE A 90 6.71 11.06 0.57
C PHE A 90 7.00 11.58 -0.85
N GLU A 91 7.21 12.89 -1.02
CA GLU A 91 7.56 13.49 -2.31
C GLU A 91 9.03 13.20 -2.69
N PHE A 92 9.92 13.09 -1.69
CA PHE A 92 11.34 12.74 -1.86
C PHE A 92 11.60 11.24 -2.11
N PHE A 93 10.68 10.36 -1.69
CA PHE A 93 10.77 8.92 -1.97
C PHE A 93 10.07 8.52 -3.26
N SER A 94 9.33 9.44 -3.91
CA SER A 94 8.80 9.19 -5.23
C SER A 94 9.95 9.23 -6.24
N SER A 95 10.17 8.13 -6.96
CA SER A 95 11.14 8.03 -8.05
C SER A 95 10.76 8.90 -9.28
N GLN A 96 9.89 9.89 -9.11
CA GLN A 96 9.52 10.89 -10.10
C GLN A 96 10.12 12.29 -9.82
N CYS A 97 10.85 12.49 -8.71
CA CYS A 97 11.67 13.68 -8.49
C CYS A 97 13.04 13.63 -9.23
N TYR A 98 13.11 12.88 -10.33
CA TYR A 98 14.26 12.81 -11.23
C TYR A 98 13.80 12.72 -12.68
N SER A 99 13.13 13.77 -13.17
CA SER A 99 12.82 13.95 -14.60
C SER A 99 13.70 15.03 -15.26
N GLY A 100 14.87 15.31 -14.67
CA GLY A 100 15.75 16.42 -15.07
C GLY A 100 16.93 16.06 -15.98
N PHE A 101 17.05 14.82 -16.47
CA PHE A 101 18.02 14.48 -17.52
C PHE A 101 17.39 14.69 -18.89
N ASN A 102 17.15 15.95 -19.22
CA ASN A 102 16.91 16.31 -20.61
C ASN A 102 18.21 16.87 -21.19
N ASP A 103 18.60 16.37 -22.37
CA ASP A 103 19.79 16.78 -23.12
C ASP A 103 19.54 18.14 -23.80
N SER A 104 19.05 19.10 -23.02
CA SER A 104 18.79 20.45 -23.50
C SER A 104 20.05 21.29 -23.34
N GLU A 105 20.23 22.20 -24.30
CA GLU A 105 21.41 23.01 -24.61
C GLU A 105 21.95 23.88 -23.45
N LYS A 106 21.32 23.84 -22.27
CA LYS A 106 21.62 24.69 -21.11
C LYS A 106 21.74 23.95 -19.77
N ASP A 107 21.87 22.63 -19.74
CA ASP A 107 22.04 21.89 -18.48
C ASP A 107 23.27 20.97 -18.41
N PHE A 108 23.67 20.73 -17.17
CA PHE A 108 24.74 19.90 -16.57
C PHE A 108 25.94 19.41 -17.40
N TYR A 109 25.75 18.86 -18.61
CA TYR A 109 26.82 18.33 -19.47
C TYR A 109 27.58 19.38 -20.29
N THR A 110 27.12 20.63 -20.29
CA THR A 110 27.77 21.73 -21.05
C THR A 110 29.17 22.10 -20.55
N VAL A 111 29.56 21.66 -19.33
CA VAL A 111 30.89 21.91 -18.77
C VAL A 111 32.00 21.10 -19.45
N TYR A 112 31.65 20.04 -20.21
CA TYR A 112 32.62 19.20 -20.92
C TYR A 112 32.54 19.27 -22.45
N ARG A 113 31.75 20.19 -23.02
CA ARG A 113 31.86 20.53 -24.44
C ARG A 113 33.01 21.52 -24.63
N TYR A 114 34.21 20.96 -24.82
CA TYR A 114 35.33 21.61 -25.48
C TYR A 114 35.62 20.88 -26.79
#